data_AF-A0A2Z3HCJ1-F1
#
_entry.id   AF-A0A2Z3HCJ1-F1
#
_cell.length_a   1.000
_cell.length_b   1.000
_cell.length_c   1.000
_cell.angle_alpha   90.00
_cell.angle_beta   90.00
_cell.angle_gamma   90.00
#
_symmetry.space_group_name_H-M   'P 1'
#
loop_
_entity.id
_entity.type
_entity.pdbx_description
1 polymer ?
#
loop_
_entity_poly.entity_id
_entity_poly.type
_entity_poly.pdbx_seq_one_letter_code
_entity_poly.pdbx_strand_id
1 'polypeptide(L)'
;MYYPAEFVFASSYLNRTFATVNTMLLITSSLTITLAIRSAKLGDRAAVIRNLLITAALASAFMVVKGFEYNNDFEERYVAGAPFRVEYDKAVTKLAPLSDADAAKFVKDNHANKHPEIQHWAAQLALHNREGVGHGALDPGKVQLFLCFYYIMTGIHGIHIIIGIGCILWVAWEAWRGTVPPENYSTVEVVSLYWHLVDAIWLFLMPLLYLAGAGAHH
;
A
#
# COMPACT_ATOMS: atom_id res chain seq x y z
N MET A 1 6.12 14.80 19.54
CA MET A 1 6.09 13.37 19.16
C MET A 1 7.20 13.20 18.13
N TYR A 2 8.30 12.54 18.48
CA TYR A 2 9.51 12.47 17.67
C TYR A 2 9.26 11.51 16.49
N TYR A 3 8.77 12.02 15.37
CA TYR A 3 8.75 11.24 14.13
C TYR A 3 10.19 11.19 13.61
N PRO A 4 10.78 10.00 13.42
CA PRO A 4 12.15 9.91 12.94
C PRO A 4 12.21 10.46 11.50
N ALA A 5 13.16 11.34 11.19
CA ALA A 5 13.34 11.90 9.85
C ALA A 5 13.50 10.80 8.77
N GLU A 6 13.93 9.61 9.18
CA GLU A 6 14.03 8.39 8.39
C GLU A 6 12.66 7.94 7.83
N PHE A 7 11.57 8.14 8.58
CA PHE A 7 10.21 7.79 8.15
C PHE A 7 9.70 8.77 7.09
N VAL A 8 10.05 10.05 7.22
CA VAL A 8 9.72 11.09 6.24
C VAL A 8 10.39 10.78 4.90
N PHE A 9 11.70 10.50 4.95
CA PHE A 9 12.45 10.07 3.77
C PHE A 9 11.82 8.85 3.11
N ALA A 10 11.52 7.79 3.88
CA ALA A 10 10.95 6.56 3.34
C ALA A 10 9.52 6.76 2.76
N SER A 11 8.70 7.59 3.40
CA SER A 11 7.35 7.89 2.93
C SER A 11 7.29 8.73 1.66
N SER A 12 8.36 9.47 1.34
CA SER A 12 8.40 10.33 0.15
C SER A 12 8.37 9.54 -1.16
N TYR A 13 8.73 8.26 -1.10
CA TYR A 13 8.66 7.31 -2.21
C TYR A 13 7.25 6.75 -2.43
N LEU A 14 6.34 6.95 -1.46
CA LEU A 14 4.97 6.45 -1.55
C LEU A 14 4.11 7.40 -2.39
N ASN A 15 3.46 6.86 -3.43
CA ASN A 15 2.66 7.65 -4.34
C ASN A 15 1.26 7.95 -3.77
N ARG A 16 1.05 9.20 -3.38
CA ARG A 16 -0.18 9.67 -2.73
C ARG A 16 -1.42 9.58 -3.63
N THR A 17 -1.27 9.64 -4.94
CA THR A 17 -2.38 9.52 -5.89
C THR A 17 -2.94 8.10 -5.90
N PHE A 18 -2.08 7.08 -5.95
CA PHE A 18 -2.52 5.68 -5.89
C PHE A 18 -3.21 5.37 -4.56
N ALA A 19 -2.69 5.89 -3.45
CA ALA A 19 -3.34 5.75 -2.15
C ALA A 19 -4.76 6.34 -2.10
N THR A 20 -4.94 7.50 -2.72
CA THR A 20 -6.24 8.20 -2.74
C THR A 20 -7.27 7.45 -3.59
N VAL A 21 -6.88 7.01 -4.78
CA VAL A 21 -7.74 6.18 -5.66
C VAL A 21 -8.15 4.90 -4.96
N ASN A 22 -7.20 4.21 -4.33
CA ASN A 22 -7.46 2.98 -3.58
C ASN A 22 -8.43 3.20 -2.41
N THR A 23 -8.30 4.33 -1.72
CA THR A 23 -9.19 4.69 -0.62
C THR A 23 -10.62 4.93 -1.11
N MET A 24 -10.80 5.61 -2.25
CA MET A 24 -12.11 5.80 -2.86
C MET A 24 -12.76 4.47 -3.27
N LEU A 25 -11.98 3.55 -3.83
CA LEU A 25 -12.46 2.21 -4.21
C LEU A 25 -12.97 1.43 -3.00
N LEU A 26 -12.22 1.43 -1.90
CA LEU A 26 -12.60 0.72 -0.67
C LEU A 26 -13.82 1.33 0.00
N ILE A 27 -13.87 2.66 0.16
CA ILE A 27 -15.05 3.34 0.73
C ILE A 27 -16.30 3.04 -0.10
N THR A 28 -16.18 3.06 -1.43
CA THR A 28 -17.30 2.71 -2.33
C THR A 28 -17.69 1.25 -2.17
N SER A 29 -16.72 0.33 -2.04
CA SER A 29 -16.98 -1.11 -1.83
C SER A 29 -17.69 -1.39 -0.50
N SER A 30 -17.34 -0.65 0.55
CA SER A 30 -17.96 -0.68 1.87
C SER A 30 -19.42 -0.23 1.79
N LEU A 31 -19.69 0.85 1.05
CA LEU A 31 -21.06 1.30 0.80
C LEU A 31 -21.88 0.23 0.06
N THR A 32 -21.33 -0.38 -0.98
CA THR A 32 -22.06 -1.35 -1.80
C THR A 32 -22.38 -2.63 -1.04
N ILE A 33 -21.50 -3.10 -0.16
CA ILE A 33 -21.81 -4.28 0.68
C ILE A 33 -22.87 -3.97 1.73
N THR A 34 -22.89 -2.77 2.31
CA THR A 34 -24.00 -2.33 3.18
C THR A 34 -25.34 -2.29 2.42
N LEU A 35 -25.33 -1.83 1.16
CA LEU A 35 -26.51 -1.89 0.30
C LEU A 35 -26.94 -3.33 0.00
N ALA A 36 -26.01 -4.29 -0.10
CA ALA A 36 -26.34 -5.71 -0.22
C ALA A 36 -27.08 -6.23 1.02
N ILE A 37 -26.62 -5.89 2.23
CA ILE A 37 -27.33 -6.25 3.48
C ILE A 37 -28.73 -5.64 3.51
N ARG A 38 -28.86 -4.36 3.14
CA ARG A 38 -30.17 -3.70 3.09
C ARG A 38 -31.12 -4.39 2.11
N SER A 39 -30.65 -4.73 0.92
CA SER A 39 -31.42 -5.48 -0.07
C SER A 39 -31.80 -6.87 0.43
N ALA A 40 -30.93 -7.56 1.16
CA ALA A 40 -31.22 -8.84 1.77
C ALA A 40 -32.37 -8.74 2.79
N LYS A 41 -32.35 -7.70 3.63
CA LYS A 41 -33.42 -7.40 4.60
C LYS A 41 -34.77 -7.06 3.93
N LEU A 42 -34.74 -6.52 2.71
CA LEU A 42 -35.93 -6.19 1.93
C LEU A 42 -36.41 -7.35 1.04
N GLY A 43 -35.72 -8.49 1.04
CA GLY A 43 -36.04 -9.64 0.20
C GLY A 43 -35.71 -9.45 -1.30
N ASP A 44 -35.02 -8.37 -1.68
CA ASP A 44 -34.63 -8.11 -3.07
C ASP A 44 -33.32 -8.84 -3.40
N ARG A 45 -33.48 -10.11 -3.76
CA ARG A 45 -32.39 -11.01 -4.13
C ARG A 45 -31.56 -10.51 -5.32
N ALA A 46 -32.19 -9.89 -6.31
CA ALA A 46 -31.49 -9.36 -7.48
C ALA A 46 -30.56 -8.20 -7.08
N ALA A 47 -31.03 -7.32 -6.21
CA ALA A 47 -30.21 -6.23 -5.68
C ALA A 47 -29.08 -6.73 -4.76
N VAL A 48 -29.29 -7.80 -3.97
CA VAL A 48 -28.22 -8.44 -3.20
C VAL A 48 -27.08 -8.89 -4.12
N ILE A 49 -27.40 -9.71 -5.13
CA ILE A 49 -26.40 -10.24 -6.05
C ILE A 49 -25.68 -9.11 -6.77
N ARG A 50 -26.42 -8.13 -7.30
CA ARG A 50 -25.85 -6.96 -7.98
C ARG A 50 -24.85 -6.22 -7.08
N ASN A 51 -25.25 -5.91 -5.85
CA ASN A 51 -24.42 -5.15 -4.92
C ASN A 51 -23.16 -5.94 -4.50
N LEU A 52 -23.27 -7.26 -4.27
CA LEU A 52 -22.11 -8.11 -3.96
C LEU A 52 -21.13 -8.18 -5.12
N LEU A 53 -21.62 -8.31 -6.37
CA LEU A 53 -20.76 -8.31 -7.55
C LEU A 53 -20.07 -6.96 -7.78
N ILE A 54 -20.76 -5.84 -7.51
CA ILE A 54 -20.14 -4.51 -7.55
C ILE A 54 -19.04 -4.41 -6.49
N THR A 55 -19.28 -4.85 -5.26
CA THR A 55 -18.24 -4.87 -4.21
C THR A 55 -17.03 -5.69 -4.64
N ALA A 56 -17.24 -6.89 -5.17
CA ALA A 56 -16.15 -7.75 -5.66
C ALA A 56 -15.37 -7.12 -6.81
N ALA A 57 -16.04 -6.41 -7.73
CA ALA A 57 -15.39 -5.71 -8.83
C ALA A 57 -14.53 -4.52 -8.35
N LEU A 58 -15.04 -3.72 -7.41
CA LEU A 58 -14.30 -2.61 -6.80
C LEU A 58 -13.06 -3.10 -6.03
N ALA A 59 -13.21 -4.18 -5.27
CA ALA A 59 -12.12 -4.84 -4.57
C ALA A 59 -11.06 -5.41 -5.52
N SER A 60 -11.49 -6.01 -6.63
CA SER A 60 -10.57 -6.50 -7.66
C SER A 60 -9.82 -5.35 -8.33
N ALA A 61 -10.50 -4.23 -8.61
CA ALA A 61 -9.85 -3.02 -9.13
C ALA A 61 -8.80 -2.47 -8.16
N PHE A 62 -9.08 -2.46 -6.85
CA PHE A 62 -8.10 -2.11 -5.82
C PHE A 62 -6.86 -3.02 -5.91
N MET A 63 -7.06 -4.35 -6.02
CA MET A 63 -5.94 -5.30 -6.11
C MET A 63 -5.11 -5.10 -7.39
N VAL A 64 -5.74 -4.75 -8.51
CA VAL A 64 -5.04 -4.45 -9.76
C VAL A 64 -4.20 -3.17 -9.63
N VAL A 65 -4.78 -2.09 -9.10
CA VAL A 65 -4.05 -0.84 -8.86
C VAL A 65 -2.86 -1.08 -7.92
N LYS A 66 -3.07 -1.85 -6.84
CA LYS A 66 -1.98 -2.24 -5.93
C LYS A 66 -0.94 -3.14 -6.57
N GLY A 67 -1.34 -4.05 -7.45
CA GLY A 67 -0.41 -4.87 -8.22
C GLY A 67 0.50 -4.04 -9.11
N PHE A 68 -0.04 -3.01 -9.78
CA PHE A 68 0.76 -2.08 -10.57
C PHE A 68 1.70 -1.22 -9.72
N GLU A 69 1.23 -0.72 -8.57
CA GLU A 69 2.08 0.03 -7.62
C GLU A 69 3.24 -0.83 -7.13
N TYR A 70 2.97 -2.07 -6.69
CA TYR A 70 4.01 -3.00 -6.28
C TYR A 70 4.98 -3.33 -7.40
N ASN A 71 4.49 -3.60 -8.62
CA ASN A 71 5.36 -3.89 -9.76
C ASN A 71 6.28 -2.70 -10.08
N ASN A 72 5.73 -1.48 -10.03
CA ASN A 72 6.53 -0.27 -10.20
C ASN A 72 7.54 -0.10 -9.05
N ASP A 73 7.17 -0.37 -7.81
CA ASP A 73 8.08 -0.32 -6.66
C ASP A 73 9.23 -1.35 -6.78
N PHE A 74 8.94 -2.53 -7.35
CA PHE A 74 9.94 -3.56 -7.65
C PHE A 74 10.85 -3.14 -8.82
N GLU A 75 10.30 -2.55 -9.87
CA GLU A 75 11.04 -2.03 -11.03
C GLU A 75 11.92 -0.81 -10.67
N GLU A 76 11.41 0.09 -9.82
CA GLU A 76 12.14 1.23 -9.25
C GLU A 76 13.07 0.81 -8.08
N ARG A 77 13.05 -0.48 -7.72
CA ARG A 77 13.97 -1.15 -6.77
C ARG A 77 13.90 -0.60 -5.34
N TYR A 78 12.72 -0.21 -4.89
CA TYR A 78 12.45 0.16 -3.50
C TYR A 78 12.19 -1.08 -2.62
N VAL A 79 13.05 -2.09 -2.69
CA VAL A 79 12.83 -3.38 -2.04
C VAL A 79 13.56 -3.45 -0.70
N ALA A 80 12.83 -3.70 0.38
CA ALA A 80 13.43 -3.98 1.68
C ALA A 80 13.96 -5.42 1.72
N GLY A 81 15.27 -5.59 1.88
CA GLY A 81 15.87 -6.91 2.00
C GLY A 81 17.22 -6.89 2.72
N ALA A 82 17.77 -8.07 2.98
CA ALA A 82 19.09 -8.26 3.59
C ALA A 82 20.28 -7.53 2.90
N PRO A 83 20.23 -7.03 1.64
CA PRO A 83 21.30 -6.18 1.11
C PRO A 83 21.16 -4.68 1.42
N PHE A 84 20.19 -4.21 2.23
CA PHE A 84 19.97 -2.76 2.45
C PHE A 84 21.25 -2.03 2.91
N ARG A 85 21.96 -2.55 3.91
CA ARG A 85 23.21 -1.95 4.37
C ARG A 85 24.34 -2.01 3.33
N VAL A 86 24.40 -3.09 2.57
CA VAL A 86 25.40 -3.31 1.52
C VAL A 86 25.21 -2.32 0.36
N GLU A 87 23.97 -2.08 -0.05
CA GLU A 87 23.63 -1.11 -1.10
C GLU A 87 23.94 0.32 -0.66
N TYR A 88 23.65 0.65 0.60
CA TYR A 88 24.04 1.94 1.19
C TYR A 88 25.57 2.12 1.21
N ASP A 89 26.32 1.13 1.70
CA ASP A 89 27.78 1.19 1.78
C ASP A 89 28.44 1.32 0.39
N LYS A 90 27.89 0.63 -0.64
CA LYS A 90 28.30 0.81 -2.04
C LYS A 90 28.06 2.23 -2.53
N ALA A 91 26.89 2.80 -2.24
CA ALA A 91 26.53 4.15 -2.64
C ALA A 91 27.47 5.18 -2.00
N VAL A 92 27.73 5.08 -0.69
CA VAL A 92 28.67 5.95 0.04
C VAL A 92 30.07 5.86 -0.56
N THR A 93 30.56 4.65 -0.83
CA THR A 93 31.89 4.44 -1.42
C THR A 93 32.00 5.05 -2.82
N LYS A 94 30.95 4.95 -3.63
CA LYS A 94 30.91 5.52 -4.98
C LYS A 94 30.84 7.05 -4.96
N LEU A 95 30.11 7.61 -4.00
CA LEU A 95 29.93 9.05 -3.85
C LEU A 95 31.16 9.71 -3.23
N ALA A 96 31.86 9.08 -2.29
CA ALA A 96 32.98 9.66 -1.55
C ALA A 96 34.04 10.43 -2.39
N PRO A 97 34.53 9.91 -3.54
CA PRO A 97 35.51 10.63 -4.35
C PRO A 97 34.94 11.70 -5.28
N LEU A 98 33.62 11.80 -5.44
CA LEU A 98 32.97 12.73 -6.37
C LEU A 98 32.88 14.14 -5.80
N SER A 99 32.91 15.16 -6.66
CA SER A 99 32.53 16.53 -6.31
C SER A 99 31.03 16.60 -5.98
N ASP A 100 30.57 17.62 -5.25
CA ASP A 100 29.14 17.71 -4.88
C ASP A 100 28.23 17.83 -6.12
N ALA A 101 28.69 18.53 -7.17
CA ALA A 101 27.96 18.62 -8.44
C ALA A 101 27.88 17.25 -9.16
N ASP A 102 28.97 16.48 -9.14
CA ASP A 102 29.00 15.15 -9.76
C ASP A 102 28.23 14.12 -8.95
N ALA A 103 28.22 14.24 -7.62
CA ALA A 103 27.42 13.42 -6.71
C ALA A 103 25.92 13.63 -6.94
N ALA A 104 25.46 14.88 -7.03
CA ALA A 104 24.07 15.20 -7.35
C ALA A 104 23.68 14.70 -8.75
N LYS A 105 24.58 14.85 -9.74
CA LYS A 105 24.37 14.32 -11.08
C LYS A 105 24.29 12.79 -11.10
N PHE A 106 25.16 12.11 -10.37
CA PHE A 106 25.15 10.64 -10.25
C PHE A 106 23.83 10.14 -9.69
N VAL A 107 23.31 10.76 -8.62
CA VAL A 107 21.99 10.38 -8.07
C VAL A 107 20.88 10.60 -9.09
N LYS A 108 20.90 11.73 -9.81
CA LYS A 108 19.92 12.02 -10.87
C LYS A 108 20.00 11.03 -12.04
N ASP A 109 21.21 10.66 -12.47
CA ASP A 109 21.41 9.66 -13.52
C ASP A 109 21.02 8.26 -13.04
N ASN A 110 21.24 7.97 -11.75
CA ASN A 110 20.77 6.73 -11.13
C ASN A 110 19.25 6.66 -11.17
N HIS A 111 18.52 7.71 -10.78
CA HIS A 111 17.06 7.78 -10.94
C HIS A 111 16.55 7.48 -12.35
N ALA A 112 17.31 7.86 -13.37
CA ALA A 112 16.99 7.57 -14.76
C ALA A 112 17.34 6.11 -15.16
N ASN A 113 17.60 5.24 -14.18
CA ASN A 113 18.00 3.84 -14.32
C ASN A 113 19.29 3.64 -15.16
N LYS A 114 20.19 4.62 -15.15
CA LYS A 114 21.48 4.52 -15.86
C LYS A 114 22.54 3.75 -15.08
N HIS A 115 22.35 3.57 -13.76
CA HIS A 115 23.29 2.92 -12.85
C HIS A 115 22.65 1.74 -12.10
N PRO A 116 22.31 0.64 -12.81
CA PRO A 116 21.62 -0.50 -12.20
C PRO A 116 22.47 -1.24 -11.14
N GLU A 117 23.72 -0.87 -10.93
CA GLU A 117 24.56 -1.44 -9.88
C GLU A 117 24.19 -0.99 -8.46
N ILE A 118 23.55 0.18 -8.30
CA ILE A 118 23.20 0.76 -6.98
C ILE A 118 21.73 1.15 -6.98
N GLN A 119 20.97 0.69 -5.99
CA GLN A 119 19.55 1.06 -5.87
C GLN A 119 19.37 2.59 -5.69
N HIS A 120 18.35 3.17 -6.33
CA HIS A 120 18.15 4.63 -6.37
C HIS A 120 18.01 5.23 -4.98
N TRP A 121 17.23 4.58 -4.10
CA TRP A 121 17.07 5.00 -2.71
C TRP A 121 18.40 5.04 -1.95
N ALA A 122 19.33 4.13 -2.23
CA ALA A 122 20.63 4.05 -1.54
C ALA A 122 21.54 5.20 -1.97
N ALA A 123 21.54 5.53 -3.26
CA ALA A 123 22.25 6.69 -3.80
C ALA A 123 21.70 8.00 -3.24
N GLN A 124 20.37 8.15 -3.16
CA GLN A 124 19.73 9.32 -2.55
C GLN A 124 20.01 9.44 -1.05
N LEU A 125 19.91 8.34 -0.31
CA LEU A 125 20.16 8.33 1.13
C LEU A 125 21.62 8.66 1.44
N ALA A 126 22.55 8.13 0.65
CA ALA A 126 23.97 8.42 0.78
C ALA A 126 24.30 9.89 0.43
N LEU A 127 23.65 10.47 -0.59
CA LEU A 127 23.77 11.89 -0.90
C LEU A 127 23.19 12.76 0.22
N HIS A 128 21.99 12.44 0.71
CA HIS A 128 21.38 13.16 1.82
C HIS A 128 22.27 13.16 3.08
N ASN A 129 22.82 12.00 3.45
CA ASN A 129 23.72 11.87 4.60
C ASN A 129 25.07 12.59 4.38
N ARG A 130 25.52 12.72 3.13
CA ARG A 130 26.72 13.49 2.77
C ARG A 130 26.49 14.99 2.89
N GLU A 131 25.36 15.49 2.39
CA GLU A 131 25.02 16.92 2.39
C GLU A 131 24.65 17.44 3.79
N GLY A 132 24.25 16.55 4.71
CA GLY A 132 24.02 16.89 6.12
C GLY A 132 22.84 17.85 6.36
N VAL A 133 21.90 17.94 5.42
CA VAL A 133 20.83 18.96 5.43
C VAL A 133 19.75 18.64 6.47
N GLY A 134 19.55 19.53 7.44
CA GLY A 134 18.32 19.65 8.24
C GLY A 134 18.17 18.75 9.48
N HIS A 135 18.39 17.45 9.37
CA HIS A 135 18.03 16.47 10.44
C HIS A 135 19.16 15.54 10.92
N GLY A 136 20.39 15.75 10.44
CA GLY A 136 21.52 14.85 10.74
C GLY A 136 21.51 13.59 9.86
N ALA A 137 22.49 12.71 10.06
CA ALA A 137 22.60 11.48 9.27
C ALA A 137 21.41 10.55 9.56
N LEU A 138 20.66 10.19 8.51
CA LEU A 138 19.57 9.23 8.56
C LEU A 138 20.12 7.81 8.69
N ASP A 139 19.59 7.05 9.63
CA ASP A 139 19.96 5.64 9.82
C ASP A 139 19.33 4.75 8.73
N PRO A 140 20.12 4.12 7.85
CA PRO A 140 19.61 3.21 6.83
C PRO A 140 18.81 2.05 7.42
N GLY A 141 19.12 1.60 8.64
CA GLY A 141 18.39 0.53 9.32
C GLY A 141 16.95 0.90 9.66
N LYS A 142 16.70 2.16 10.04
CA LYS A 142 15.33 2.62 10.31
C LYS A 142 14.51 2.82 9.04
N VAL A 143 15.14 3.31 7.97
CA VAL A 143 14.52 3.37 6.63
C VAL A 143 14.13 1.96 6.16
N GLN A 144 15.03 0.98 6.35
CA GLN A 144 14.75 -0.43 6.05
C GLN A 144 13.55 -0.96 6.84
N LEU A 145 13.50 -0.70 8.15
CA LEU A 145 12.41 -1.14 9.01
C LEU A 145 11.06 -0.60 8.53
N PHE A 146 11.00 0.69 8.16
CA PHE A 146 9.78 1.27 7.60
C PHE A 146 9.30 0.53 6.35
N LEU A 147 10.20 0.30 5.38
CA LEU A 147 9.86 -0.41 4.15
C LEU A 147 9.46 -1.87 4.44
N CYS A 148 10.14 -2.57 5.35
CA CYS A 148 9.75 -3.91 5.80
C CYS A 148 8.31 -3.93 6.36
N PHE A 149 7.99 -2.99 7.25
CA PHE A 149 6.64 -2.89 7.81
C PHE A 149 5.62 -2.58 6.73
N TYR A 150 5.92 -1.65 5.82
CA TYR A 150 5.09 -1.34 4.66
C TYR A 150 4.76 -2.61 3.87
N TYR A 151 5.77 -3.37 3.43
CA TYR A 151 5.57 -4.57 2.61
C TYR A 151 4.83 -5.69 3.34
N ILE A 152 5.19 -5.97 4.60
CA ILE A 152 4.53 -7.05 5.38
C ILE A 152 3.07 -6.71 5.65
N MET A 153 2.81 -5.48 6.10
CA MET A 153 1.47 -5.04 6.50
C MET A 153 0.52 -4.94 5.31
N THR A 154 0.99 -4.36 4.20
CA THR A 154 0.19 -4.25 2.97
C THR A 154 0.04 -5.60 2.26
N GLY A 155 1.08 -6.46 2.30
CA GLY A 155 1.02 -7.82 1.76
C GLY A 155 0.02 -8.71 2.50
N ILE A 156 0.05 -8.73 3.83
CA ILE A 156 -0.94 -9.45 4.64
C ILE A 156 -2.35 -8.91 4.37
N HIS A 157 -2.51 -7.59 4.27
CA HIS A 157 -3.80 -6.99 3.95
C HIS A 157 -4.32 -7.42 2.56
N GLY A 158 -3.46 -7.46 1.54
CA GLY A 158 -3.81 -7.97 0.22
C GLY A 158 -4.33 -9.40 0.25
N ILE A 159 -3.74 -10.28 1.08
CA ILE A 159 -4.24 -11.64 1.29
C ILE A 159 -5.67 -11.64 1.87
N HIS A 160 -5.94 -10.78 2.86
CA HIS A 160 -7.27 -10.66 3.46
C HIS A 160 -8.32 -10.16 2.45
N ILE A 161 -7.96 -9.23 1.57
CA ILE A 161 -8.83 -8.77 0.49
C ILE A 161 -9.16 -9.92 -0.46
N ILE A 162 -8.17 -10.72 -0.87
CA ILE A 162 -8.40 -11.88 -1.75
C ILE A 162 -9.36 -12.88 -1.10
N ILE A 163 -9.17 -13.18 0.19
CA ILE A 163 -10.08 -14.06 0.95
C ILE A 163 -11.49 -13.46 0.99
N GLY A 164 -11.60 -12.15 1.28
CA GLY A 164 -12.89 -11.47 1.34
C GLY A 164 -13.62 -11.45 -0.01
N ILE A 165 -12.91 -11.24 -1.12
CA ILE A 165 -13.48 -11.35 -2.48
C ILE A 165 -14.02 -12.77 -2.69
N GLY A 166 -13.26 -13.79 -2.29
CA GLY A 166 -13.71 -15.19 -2.33
C GLY A 166 -14.99 -15.43 -1.54
N CYS A 167 -15.07 -14.94 -0.31
CA CYS A 167 -16.27 -15.01 0.53
C CYS A 167 -17.47 -14.29 -0.10
N ILE A 168 -17.28 -13.09 -0.66
CA ILE A 168 -18.34 -12.32 -1.31
C ILE A 168 -18.85 -13.04 -2.56
N LEU A 169 -17.96 -13.56 -3.40
CA LEU A 169 -18.33 -14.31 -4.60
C LEU A 169 -19.04 -15.61 -4.24
N TRP A 170 -18.63 -16.28 -3.17
CA TRP A 170 -19.32 -17.47 -2.66
C TRP A 170 -20.75 -17.14 -2.21
N VAL A 171 -20.95 -16.07 -1.44
CA VAL A 171 -22.29 -15.63 -1.03
C VAL A 171 -23.13 -15.18 -2.23
N ALA A 172 -22.56 -14.49 -3.21
CA ALA A 172 -23.25 -14.10 -4.44
C ALA A 172 -23.70 -15.34 -5.25
N TRP A 173 -22.88 -16.39 -5.28
CA TRP A 173 -23.20 -17.65 -5.94
C TRP A 173 -24.29 -18.45 -5.23
N GLU A 174 -24.23 -18.55 -3.90
CA GLU A 174 -25.30 -19.15 -3.09
C GLU A 174 -26.61 -18.38 -3.23
N ALA A 175 -26.53 -17.05 -3.21
CA ALA A 175 -27.67 -16.18 -3.52
C ALA A 175 -28.16 -16.39 -4.95
N TRP A 176 -27.34 -16.73 -5.93
CA TRP A 176 -27.79 -17.03 -7.30
C TRP A 176 -28.42 -18.42 -7.46
N ARG A 177 -28.07 -19.39 -6.62
CA ARG A 177 -28.68 -20.73 -6.61
C ARG A 177 -30.06 -20.78 -5.97
N GLY A 178 -30.41 -19.79 -5.15
CA GLY A 178 -31.72 -19.69 -4.48
C GLY A 178 -31.77 -20.52 -3.21
N THR A 179 -30.61 -20.96 -2.73
CA THR A 179 -30.40 -21.77 -1.54
C THR A 179 -30.37 -20.92 -0.27
N VAL A 180 -30.51 -19.59 -0.38
CA VAL A 180 -30.64 -18.67 0.76
C VAL A 180 -32.13 -18.42 1.00
N PRO A 181 -32.74 -19.02 2.05
CA PRO A 181 -34.09 -18.66 2.46
C PRO A 181 -34.13 -17.19 2.89
N PRO A 182 -35.28 -16.49 2.79
CA PRO A 182 -35.44 -15.10 3.26
C PRO A 182 -35.01 -14.87 4.72
N GLU A 183 -34.93 -15.95 5.49
CA GLU A 183 -34.60 -15.97 6.92
C GLU A 183 -33.10 -16.08 7.23
N ASN A 184 -32.24 -16.41 6.25
CA ASN A 184 -30.81 -16.68 6.48
C ASN A 184 -29.89 -15.60 5.88
N TYR A 185 -30.19 -14.32 6.14
CA TYR A 185 -29.30 -13.18 5.81
C TYR A 185 -28.07 -13.09 6.74
N SER A 186 -28.01 -13.94 7.78
CA SER A 186 -26.90 -14.01 8.73
C SER A 186 -25.55 -14.22 8.04
N THR A 187 -25.47 -15.03 6.99
CA THR A 187 -24.23 -15.26 6.23
C THR A 187 -23.76 -14.00 5.50
N VAL A 188 -24.68 -13.28 4.86
CA VAL A 188 -24.37 -12.01 4.18
C VAL A 188 -23.85 -11.00 5.21
N GLU A 189 -24.49 -10.92 6.37
CA GLU A 189 -24.09 -10.03 7.45
C GLU A 189 -22.70 -10.37 8.00
N VAL A 190 -22.40 -11.64 8.29
CA VAL A 190 -21.08 -12.07 8.77
C VAL A 190 -19.97 -11.77 7.76
N VAL A 191 -20.20 -12.07 6.48
CA VAL A 191 -19.23 -11.74 5.41
C VAL A 191 -19.07 -10.22 5.27
N SER A 192 -20.14 -9.46 5.45
CA SER A 192 -20.08 -8.00 5.40
C SER A 192 -19.32 -7.41 6.59
N LEU A 193 -19.48 -7.96 7.79
CA LEU A 193 -18.70 -7.57 8.97
C LEU A 193 -17.21 -7.83 8.77
N TYR A 194 -16.85 -8.99 8.21
CA TYR A 194 -15.47 -9.28 7.82
C TYR A 194 -14.95 -8.26 6.82
N TRP A 195 -15.71 -7.96 5.77
CA TRP A 195 -15.32 -6.98 4.76
C TRP A 195 -15.10 -5.58 5.34
N HIS A 196 -16.03 -5.11 6.17
CA HIS A 196 -15.90 -3.81 6.85
C HIS A 196 -14.69 -3.74 7.78
N LEU A 197 -14.33 -4.85 8.45
CA LEU A 197 -13.13 -4.91 9.27
C LEU A 197 -11.86 -4.76 8.41
N VAL A 198 -11.79 -5.48 7.28
CA VAL A 198 -10.67 -5.37 6.34
C VAL A 198 -10.54 -3.93 5.81
N ASP A 199 -11.64 -3.33 5.38
CA ASP A 199 -11.69 -1.92 4.91
C ASP A 199 -11.26 -0.93 6.02
N ALA A 200 -11.75 -1.12 7.25
CA ALA A 200 -11.41 -0.27 8.38
C ALA A 200 -9.91 -0.31 8.68
N ILE A 201 -9.30 -1.51 8.66
CA ILE A 201 -7.84 -1.65 8.82
C ILE A 201 -7.12 -0.80 7.78
N TRP A 202 -7.49 -0.89 6.50
CA TRP A 202 -6.84 -0.09 5.45
C TRP A 202 -6.99 1.42 5.66
N LEU A 203 -8.18 1.87 6.07
CA LEU A 203 -8.43 3.28 6.38
C LEU A 203 -7.54 3.80 7.51
N PHE A 204 -7.09 2.94 8.43
CA PHE A 204 -6.09 3.29 9.44
C PHE A 204 -4.65 3.16 8.91
N LEU A 205 -4.37 2.16 8.09
CA LEU A 205 -3.04 1.93 7.53
C LEU A 205 -2.60 3.04 6.57
N MET A 206 -3.50 3.53 5.72
CA MET A 206 -3.15 4.52 4.71
C MET A 206 -2.66 5.82 5.37
N PRO A 207 -3.38 6.47 6.31
CA PRO A 207 -2.85 7.61 7.05
C PRO A 207 -1.60 7.27 7.85
N LEU A 208 -1.54 6.11 8.49
CA LEU A 208 -0.36 5.75 9.28
C LEU A 208 0.92 5.69 8.42
N LEU A 209 0.84 5.18 7.20
CA LEU A 209 2.00 5.04 6.31
C LEU A 209 2.27 6.30 5.49
N TYR A 210 1.23 7.04 5.07
CA TYR A 210 1.34 8.21 4.20
C TYR A 210 1.39 9.55 4.96
N LEU A 211 0.65 9.71 6.06
CA LEU A 211 0.63 10.93 6.89
C LEU A 211 1.72 10.96 7.96
N ALA A 212 2.18 9.81 8.48
CA ALA A 212 3.40 9.79 9.31
C ALA A 212 4.61 10.34 8.54
N GLY A 213 4.56 10.30 7.21
CA GLY A 213 5.49 10.97 6.31
C GLY A 213 5.25 12.46 6.10
N ALA A 214 3.99 12.85 5.92
CA ALA A 214 3.61 14.23 5.60
C ALA A 214 3.67 15.20 6.80
N GLY A 215 3.58 14.69 8.03
CA GLY A 215 3.55 15.50 9.27
C GLY A 215 4.86 16.20 9.65
N ALA A 216 5.92 16.11 8.82
CA ALA A 216 7.23 16.67 9.12
C ALA A 216 7.57 17.98 8.37
N HIS A 217 6.60 18.57 7.65
CA HIS A 217 6.77 19.85 6.95
C HIS A 217 6.26 21.08 7.73
N HIS A 218 6.05 20.96 9.05
CA HIS A 218 5.66 22.07 9.92
C HIS A 218 6.54 22.16 11.16
#